data_AF-A0A2J7NKE7-F1
#
_entry.id   AF-A0A2J7NKE7-F1
#
_cell.length_a   1.000
_cell.length_b   1.000
_cell.length_c   1.000
_cell.angle_alpha   90.00
_cell.angle_beta   90.00
_cell.angle_gamma   90.00
#
_symmetry.space_group_name_H-M   'P 1'
#
loop_
_entity.id
_entity.type
_entity.pdbx_description
1 polymer ?
#
loop_
_entity_poly.entity_id
_entity_poly.type
_entity_poly.pdbx_seq_one_letter_code
_entity_poly.pdbx_strand_id
1 'polypeptide(L)'
;MTMSRPAYKIDTSHPGSDLAAETAAALAAASIVFKSSDSSYANTLLTHAKQLFDFAKNYRGKYSDSITDAQSYYASGDYKDELVWGAVWLYRATNDNSYLTTAEQLYNEFGLQNWNGGFTWDSKISGVEVLLAKITNKQSYKDKVSGYCTYISTSQQKTPKGLVYIDQWGSLRMAANAAFICASAADLGINADSNRQFAKKQLDYILGDGGRSYVIGYGNNPPTHPHHRSSSCPDAPAVCDWNTYNSASPNYHVLTGALVGGPDSSDNYKDERSNYISNEVATDYNAAFTSLLAYFSK
;
A
#
# COMPACT_ATOMS: atom_id res chain seq x y z
N MET A 1 -3.75 -28.52 -4.92
CA MET A 1 -4.45 -28.01 -3.72
C MET A 1 -5.90 -28.49 -3.75
N THR A 2 -6.37 -29.21 -2.73
CA THR A 2 -7.72 -29.81 -2.68
C THR A 2 -8.48 -29.50 -1.38
N MET A 3 -7.93 -28.60 -0.53
CA MET A 3 -8.56 -28.20 0.73
C MET A 3 -9.81 -27.33 0.50
N SER A 4 -10.70 -27.28 1.49
CA SER A 4 -11.82 -26.34 1.50
C SER A 4 -11.34 -24.89 1.47
N ARG A 5 -12.05 -24.03 0.74
CA ARG A 5 -11.77 -22.59 0.60
C ARG A 5 -13.02 -21.80 0.97
N PRO A 6 -13.29 -21.57 2.27
CA PRO A 6 -14.49 -20.86 2.71
C PRO A 6 -14.48 -19.42 2.19
N ALA A 7 -15.67 -18.88 1.94
CA ALA A 7 -15.88 -17.48 1.61
C ALA A 7 -16.51 -16.77 2.82
N TYR A 8 -15.87 -15.70 3.27
CA TYR A 8 -16.38 -14.82 4.32
C TYR A 8 -16.89 -13.52 3.72
N LYS A 9 -17.79 -12.83 4.42
CA LYS A 9 -18.37 -11.57 3.96
C LYS A 9 -18.69 -10.67 5.14
N ILE A 10 -18.75 -9.37 4.86
CA ILE A 10 -19.36 -8.37 5.72
C ILE A 10 -20.80 -8.12 5.27
N ASP A 11 -21.67 -7.77 6.22
CA ASP A 11 -23.07 -7.42 5.99
C ASP A 11 -23.56 -6.43 7.07
N THR A 12 -24.85 -6.11 7.07
CA THR A 12 -25.40 -5.11 8.01
C THR A 12 -25.34 -5.56 9.47
N SER A 13 -25.24 -6.87 9.74
CA SER A 13 -25.06 -7.43 11.09
C SER A 13 -23.60 -7.66 11.46
N HIS A 14 -22.73 -7.77 10.46
CA HIS A 14 -21.29 -7.97 10.59
C HIS A 14 -20.56 -6.90 9.75
N PRO A 15 -20.47 -5.64 10.23
CA PRO A 15 -19.95 -4.52 9.47
C PRO A 15 -18.43 -4.61 9.21
N GLY A 16 -17.96 -3.80 8.25
CA GLY A 16 -16.54 -3.66 7.92
C GLY A 16 -16.30 -2.41 7.11
N SER A 17 -16.33 -1.26 7.77
CA SER A 17 -16.19 0.06 7.17
C SER A 17 -14.86 0.25 6.45
N ASP A 18 -13.78 -0.24 7.06
CA ASP A 18 -12.43 -0.30 6.51
C ASP A 18 -12.40 -1.02 5.16
N LEU A 19 -12.76 -2.31 5.14
CA LEU A 19 -12.74 -3.15 3.94
C LEU A 19 -13.68 -2.59 2.85
N ALA A 20 -14.89 -2.18 3.23
CA ALA A 20 -15.86 -1.65 2.28
C ALA A 20 -15.43 -0.28 1.71
N ALA A 21 -14.89 0.62 2.53
CA ALA A 21 -14.49 1.95 2.07
C ALA A 21 -13.17 1.93 1.29
N GLU A 22 -12.21 1.06 1.60
CA GLU A 22 -11.03 0.84 0.75
C GLU A 22 -11.45 0.24 -0.60
N THR A 23 -12.39 -0.71 -0.61
CA THR A 23 -12.93 -1.25 -1.88
C THR A 23 -13.65 -0.15 -2.67
N ALA A 24 -14.42 0.71 -2.00
CA ALA A 24 -15.06 1.85 -2.65
C ALA A 24 -14.02 2.84 -3.22
N ALA A 25 -12.95 3.14 -2.48
CA ALA A 25 -11.86 3.99 -2.94
C ALA A 25 -11.18 3.41 -4.19
N ALA A 26 -10.88 2.11 -4.19
CA ALA A 26 -10.28 1.42 -5.33
C ALA A 26 -11.17 1.46 -6.58
N LEU A 27 -12.47 1.18 -6.43
CA LEU A 27 -13.44 1.23 -7.53
C LEU A 27 -13.65 2.65 -8.05
N ALA A 28 -13.71 3.65 -7.17
CA ALA A 28 -13.78 5.05 -7.55
C ALA A 28 -12.51 5.49 -8.31
N ALA A 29 -11.32 5.13 -7.83
CA ALA A 29 -10.07 5.40 -8.51
C ALA A 29 -10.00 4.72 -9.89
N ALA A 30 -10.38 3.45 -9.98
CA ALA A 30 -10.41 2.70 -11.23
C ALA A 30 -11.41 3.30 -12.23
N SER A 31 -12.57 3.80 -11.77
CA SER A 31 -13.54 4.46 -12.65
C SER A 31 -12.95 5.69 -13.36
N ILE A 32 -12.02 6.40 -12.71
CA ILE A 32 -11.29 7.52 -13.33
C ILE A 32 -10.34 7.00 -14.42
N VAL A 33 -9.62 5.91 -14.14
CA VAL A 33 -8.66 5.29 -15.08
C VAL A 33 -9.35 4.83 -16.36
N PHE A 34 -10.49 4.14 -16.22
CA PHE A 34 -11.22 3.57 -17.36
C PHE A 34 -12.16 4.57 -18.07
N LYS A 35 -12.33 5.79 -17.55
CA LYS A 35 -13.34 6.74 -18.04
C LYS A 35 -13.28 6.99 -19.56
N SER A 36 -12.08 7.08 -20.13
CA SER A 36 -11.88 7.35 -21.56
C SER A 36 -11.76 6.10 -22.41
N SER A 37 -11.24 4.98 -21.87
CA SER A 37 -11.01 3.74 -22.62
C SER A 37 -12.20 2.79 -22.60
N ASP A 38 -12.97 2.77 -21.50
CA ASP A 38 -14.17 1.96 -21.32
C ASP A 38 -15.14 2.63 -20.34
N SER A 39 -15.98 3.52 -20.88
CA SER A 39 -16.93 4.30 -20.08
C SER A 39 -18.06 3.45 -19.47
N SER A 40 -18.42 2.32 -20.10
CA SER A 40 -19.44 1.41 -19.56
C SER A 40 -18.92 0.70 -18.31
N TYR A 41 -17.69 0.20 -18.37
CA TYR A 41 -17.03 -0.38 -17.20
C TYR A 41 -16.78 0.66 -16.11
N ALA A 42 -16.33 1.86 -16.47
CA ALA A 42 -16.15 2.97 -15.51
C ALA A 42 -17.45 3.30 -14.75
N ASN A 43 -18.60 3.31 -15.42
CA ASN A 43 -19.90 3.52 -14.79
C ASN A 43 -20.29 2.39 -13.84
N THR A 44 -19.97 1.13 -14.20
CA THR A 44 -20.20 -0.04 -13.34
C THR A 44 -19.36 0.05 -12.06
N LEU A 45 -18.07 0.36 -12.20
CA LEU A 45 -17.16 0.58 -11.07
C LEU A 45 -17.68 1.69 -10.15
N LEU A 46 -18.05 2.83 -10.71
CA LEU A 46 -18.52 3.98 -9.92
C LEU A 46 -19.84 3.68 -9.20
N THR A 47 -20.74 2.92 -9.81
CA THR A 47 -22.00 2.49 -9.17
C THR A 47 -21.73 1.68 -7.91
N HIS A 48 -20.84 0.68 -8.01
CA HIS A 48 -20.47 -0.14 -6.86
C HIS A 48 -19.65 0.63 -5.82
N ALA A 49 -18.79 1.57 -6.24
CA ALA A 49 -18.06 2.42 -5.32
C ALA A 49 -19.00 3.21 -4.40
N LYS A 50 -20.06 3.82 -4.96
CA LYS A 50 -21.06 4.55 -4.18
C LYS A 50 -21.80 3.66 -3.20
N GLN A 51 -22.26 2.49 -3.67
CA GLN A 51 -22.99 1.52 -2.83
C GLN A 51 -22.15 1.01 -1.65
N LEU A 52 -20.89 0.66 -1.89
CA LEU A 52 -19.98 0.18 -0.85
C LEU A 52 -19.62 1.27 0.14
N PHE A 53 -19.43 2.50 -0.31
CA PHE A 53 -19.18 3.62 0.60
C PHE A 53 -20.40 3.95 1.47
N ASP A 54 -21.60 3.93 0.90
CA ASP A 54 -22.83 4.11 1.68
C ASP A 54 -23.00 3.00 2.72
N PHE A 55 -22.70 1.75 2.36
CA PHE A 55 -22.64 0.64 3.33
C PHE A 55 -21.61 0.91 4.43
N ALA A 56 -20.36 1.24 4.07
CA ALA A 56 -19.27 1.48 5.01
C ALA A 56 -19.60 2.61 6.01
N LYS A 57 -20.22 3.69 5.51
CA LYS A 57 -20.58 4.86 6.31
C LYS A 57 -21.77 4.60 7.24
N ASN A 58 -22.72 3.77 6.83
CA ASN A 58 -23.95 3.53 7.60
C ASN A 58 -23.84 2.36 8.58
N TYR A 59 -22.98 1.37 8.29
CA TYR A 59 -22.76 0.19 9.14
C TYR A 59 -21.30 0.17 9.62
N ARG A 60 -21.07 0.80 10.77
CA ARG A 60 -19.73 1.07 11.30
C ARG A 60 -19.14 -0.13 12.04
N GLY A 61 -17.91 -0.49 11.69
CA GLY A 61 -17.15 -1.52 12.40
C GLY A 61 -15.88 -1.91 11.64
N LYS A 62 -14.97 -2.61 12.31
CA LYS A 62 -13.78 -3.18 11.67
C LYS A 62 -14.14 -4.48 10.99
N TYR A 63 -13.69 -4.69 9.76
CA TYR A 63 -14.01 -5.93 9.05
C TYR A 63 -13.42 -7.15 9.74
N SER A 64 -12.27 -7.01 10.41
CA SER A 64 -11.60 -8.12 11.09
C SER A 64 -12.35 -8.57 12.35
N ASP A 65 -13.28 -7.77 12.88
CA ASP A 65 -14.18 -8.20 13.96
C ASP A 65 -15.35 -9.05 13.43
N SER A 66 -15.67 -8.88 12.15
CA SER A 66 -16.72 -9.63 11.42
C SER A 66 -16.18 -10.88 10.74
N ILE A 67 -15.03 -10.77 10.09
CA ILE A 67 -14.29 -11.85 9.42
C ILE A 67 -13.10 -12.18 10.31
N THR A 68 -13.35 -12.93 11.38
CA THR A 68 -12.38 -13.17 12.45
C THR A 68 -11.15 -13.96 12.00
N ASP A 69 -11.26 -14.76 10.93
CA ASP A 69 -10.11 -15.44 10.31
C ASP A 69 -9.01 -14.44 9.88
N ALA A 70 -9.40 -13.21 9.50
CA ALA A 70 -8.46 -12.18 9.07
C ALA A 70 -7.66 -11.55 10.22
N GLN A 71 -8.08 -11.72 11.49
CA GLN A 71 -7.42 -11.08 12.64
C GLN A 71 -5.95 -11.51 12.81
N SER A 72 -5.61 -12.72 12.38
CA SER A 72 -4.23 -13.23 12.49
C SER A 72 -3.35 -12.84 11.30
N TYR A 73 -3.89 -12.14 10.30
CA TYR A 73 -3.18 -11.81 9.06
C TYR A 73 -3.21 -10.30 8.77
N TYR A 74 -4.40 -9.73 8.67
CA TYR A 74 -4.65 -8.34 8.26
C TYR A 74 -5.67 -7.67 9.20
N ALA A 75 -5.43 -7.73 10.52
CA ALA A 75 -6.31 -7.05 11.48
C ALA A 75 -6.32 -5.54 11.26
N SER A 76 -7.50 -4.93 11.25
CA SER A 76 -7.63 -3.47 11.11
C SER A 76 -7.21 -2.73 12.37
N GLY A 77 -6.35 -1.72 12.21
CA GLY A 77 -5.95 -0.77 13.24
C GLY A 77 -7.11 0.15 13.66
N ASP A 78 -7.67 0.90 12.72
CA ASP A 78 -8.92 1.66 12.84
C ASP A 78 -9.58 1.69 11.44
N TYR A 79 -10.86 2.05 11.35
CA TYR A 79 -11.59 2.13 10.06
C TYR A 79 -11.88 3.57 9.61
N LYS A 80 -11.63 4.53 10.51
CA LYS A 80 -12.05 5.93 10.36
C LYS A 80 -11.37 6.61 9.19
N ASP A 81 -10.10 6.31 8.97
CA ASP A 81 -9.33 6.89 7.87
C ASP A 81 -9.74 6.33 6.51
N GLU A 82 -10.17 5.07 6.42
CA GLU A 82 -10.76 4.51 5.20
C GLU A 82 -12.05 5.22 4.82
N LEU A 83 -12.88 5.63 5.79
CA LEU A 83 -14.10 6.40 5.49
C LEU A 83 -13.76 7.77 4.89
N VAL A 84 -12.72 8.43 5.39
CA VAL A 84 -12.26 9.69 4.79
C VAL A 84 -11.65 9.43 3.42
N TRP A 85 -10.82 8.40 3.28
CA TRP A 85 -10.19 7.98 2.03
C TRP A 85 -11.21 7.67 0.93
N GLY A 86 -12.22 6.84 1.23
CA GLY A 86 -13.31 6.50 0.33
C GLY A 86 -14.10 7.73 -0.11
N ALA A 87 -14.41 8.65 0.81
CA ALA A 87 -15.11 9.89 0.50
C ALA A 87 -14.28 10.79 -0.45
N VAL A 88 -12.99 10.94 -0.19
CA VAL A 88 -12.09 11.76 -1.04
C VAL A 88 -11.97 11.19 -2.45
N TRP A 89 -11.87 9.87 -2.60
CA TRP A 89 -11.85 9.23 -3.92
C TRP A 89 -13.17 9.34 -4.66
N LEU A 90 -14.30 9.18 -3.97
CA LEU A 90 -15.61 9.37 -4.57
C LEU A 90 -15.83 10.81 -5.03
N TYR A 91 -15.39 11.81 -4.26
CA TYR A 91 -15.37 13.18 -4.73
C TYR A 91 -14.55 13.30 -6.03
N ARG A 92 -13.33 12.76 -6.05
CA ARG A 92 -12.46 12.84 -7.23
C ARG A 92 -13.05 12.17 -8.47
N ALA A 93 -13.82 11.09 -8.29
CA ALA A 93 -14.45 10.36 -9.38
C ALA A 93 -15.75 11.01 -9.90
N THR A 94 -16.48 11.72 -9.03
CA THR A 94 -17.84 12.23 -9.32
C THR A 94 -17.92 13.73 -9.51
N ASN A 95 -16.99 14.49 -8.92
CA ASN A 95 -17.09 15.94 -8.70
C ASN A 95 -18.34 16.36 -7.89
N ASP A 96 -18.92 15.44 -7.11
CA ASP A 96 -20.05 15.72 -6.22
C ASP A 96 -19.54 16.23 -4.88
N ASN A 97 -19.81 17.51 -4.59
CA ASN A 97 -19.35 18.20 -3.39
C ASN A 97 -19.84 17.55 -2.08
N SER A 98 -20.92 16.78 -2.11
CA SER A 98 -21.41 16.07 -0.91
C SER A 98 -20.35 15.11 -0.35
N TYR A 99 -19.56 14.47 -1.21
CA TYR A 99 -18.46 13.61 -0.78
C TYR A 99 -17.28 14.39 -0.21
N LEU A 100 -16.94 15.56 -0.77
CA LEU A 100 -15.88 16.41 -0.21
C LEU A 100 -16.29 16.95 1.15
N THR A 101 -17.53 17.44 1.29
CA THR A 101 -18.07 17.86 2.59
C THR A 101 -18.04 16.72 3.60
N THR A 102 -18.45 15.51 3.19
CA THR A 102 -18.38 14.31 4.06
C THR A 102 -16.94 14.01 4.47
N ALA A 103 -15.99 14.05 3.54
CA ALA A 103 -14.58 13.80 3.82
C ALA A 103 -14.01 14.78 4.85
N GLU A 104 -14.21 16.08 4.66
CA GLU A 104 -13.69 17.09 5.60
C GLU A 104 -14.40 17.05 6.97
N GLN A 105 -15.69 16.72 7.00
CA GLN A 105 -16.43 16.52 8.25
C GLN A 105 -15.86 15.33 9.04
N LEU A 106 -15.75 14.16 8.41
CA LEU A 106 -15.22 12.96 9.07
C LEU A 106 -13.76 13.12 9.47
N TYR A 107 -12.93 13.77 8.63
CA TYR A 107 -11.55 14.08 8.97
C TYR A 107 -11.44 14.86 10.29
N ASN A 108 -12.29 15.88 10.47
CA ASN A 108 -12.32 16.68 11.69
C ASN A 108 -12.97 15.94 12.87
N GLU A 109 -14.08 15.24 12.65
CA GLU A 109 -14.82 14.48 13.67
C GLU A 109 -13.93 13.42 14.32
N PHE A 110 -13.17 12.69 13.50
CA PHE A 110 -12.26 11.64 13.96
C PHE A 110 -10.89 12.17 14.40
N GLY A 111 -10.63 13.45 14.18
CA GLY A 111 -9.39 14.10 14.58
C GLY A 111 -8.15 13.58 13.84
N LEU A 112 -8.27 13.21 12.56
CA LEU A 112 -7.17 12.63 11.77
C LEU A 112 -5.93 13.52 11.73
N GLN A 113 -6.11 14.85 11.85
CA GLN A 113 -5.00 15.79 11.95
C GLN A 113 -4.07 15.53 13.14
N ASN A 114 -4.52 14.81 14.16
CA ASN A 114 -3.74 14.49 15.36
C ASN A 114 -3.15 13.08 15.31
N TRP A 115 -3.45 12.30 14.28
CA TRP A 115 -2.92 10.96 14.12
C TRP A 115 -1.51 11.03 13.55
N ASN A 116 -0.72 10.00 13.81
CA ASN A 116 0.59 9.87 13.18
C ASN A 116 0.40 9.63 11.68
N GLY A 117 1.20 10.32 10.86
CA GLY A 117 1.21 10.10 9.42
C GLY A 117 1.68 8.69 9.06
N GLY A 118 1.29 8.23 7.88
CA GLY A 118 1.53 6.88 7.41
C GLY A 118 0.73 6.58 6.16
N PHE A 119 1.22 5.61 5.39
CA PHE A 119 0.51 5.08 4.23
C PHE A 119 0.84 3.60 4.07
N THR A 120 -0.13 2.73 4.36
CA THR A 120 -0.02 1.27 4.28
C THR A 120 -1.36 0.69 3.83
N TRP A 121 -1.50 -0.63 3.81
CA TRP A 121 -2.81 -1.27 3.61
C TRP A 121 -3.78 -0.99 4.79
N ASP A 122 -3.26 -0.66 5.97
CA ASP A 122 -4.03 -0.46 7.21
C ASP A 122 -4.21 1.02 7.57
N SER A 123 -3.34 1.93 7.11
CA SER A 123 -3.42 3.35 7.41
C SER A 123 -3.36 4.21 6.15
N LYS A 124 -4.31 5.12 5.99
CA LYS A 124 -4.51 6.00 4.83
C LYS A 124 -4.23 7.47 5.11
N ILE A 125 -3.81 7.80 6.33
CA ILE A 125 -3.69 9.19 6.83
C ILE A 125 -2.94 10.11 5.87
N SER A 126 -1.70 9.77 5.51
CA SER A 126 -0.92 10.65 4.62
C SER A 126 -1.41 10.63 3.18
N GLY A 127 -2.07 9.55 2.75
CA GLY A 127 -2.74 9.49 1.45
C GLY A 127 -3.94 10.44 1.39
N VAL A 128 -4.77 10.43 2.44
CA VAL A 128 -5.91 11.34 2.63
C VAL A 128 -5.44 12.79 2.60
N GLU A 129 -4.41 13.13 3.38
CA GLU A 129 -3.89 14.50 3.47
C GLU A 129 -3.31 14.99 2.13
N VAL A 130 -2.57 14.15 1.39
CA VAL A 130 -2.07 14.48 0.04
C VAL A 130 -3.22 14.74 -0.93
N LEU A 131 -4.24 13.87 -0.95
CA LEU A 131 -5.37 14.06 -1.86
C LEU A 131 -6.21 15.29 -1.49
N LEU A 132 -6.49 15.52 -0.20
CA LEU A 132 -7.21 16.71 0.25
C LEU A 132 -6.43 17.99 -0.04
N ALA A 133 -5.10 17.99 0.15
CA ALA A 133 -4.25 19.11 -0.23
C ALA A 133 -4.35 19.40 -1.74
N LYS A 134 -4.33 18.35 -2.57
CA LYS A 134 -4.46 18.47 -4.03
C LYS A 134 -5.82 19.03 -4.46
N ILE A 135 -6.89 18.54 -3.85
CA ILE A 135 -8.28 18.87 -4.21
C ILE A 135 -8.66 20.28 -3.74
N THR A 136 -8.32 20.61 -2.50
CA THR A 136 -8.84 21.82 -1.84
C THR A 136 -7.85 22.99 -1.85
N ASN A 137 -6.57 22.71 -2.12
CA ASN A 137 -5.48 23.66 -2.00
C ASN A 137 -5.33 24.28 -0.59
N LYS A 138 -6.00 23.74 0.44
CA LYS A 138 -5.95 24.27 1.82
C LYS A 138 -4.58 24.07 2.45
N GLN A 139 -4.06 25.12 3.07
CA GLN A 139 -2.74 25.11 3.70
C GLN A 139 -2.64 24.10 4.85
N SER A 140 -3.73 23.89 5.61
CA SER A 140 -3.77 22.93 6.73
C SER A 140 -3.38 21.50 6.33
N TYR A 141 -3.82 21.04 5.16
CA TYR A 141 -3.45 19.70 4.65
C TYR A 141 -2.02 19.70 4.12
N LYS A 142 -1.60 20.78 3.43
CA LYS A 142 -0.21 20.91 2.95
C LYS A 142 0.79 20.90 4.10
N ASP A 143 0.47 21.54 5.23
CA ASP A 143 1.31 21.57 6.41
C ASP A 143 1.48 20.17 7.03
N LYS A 144 0.43 19.35 7.03
CA LYS A 144 0.51 17.96 7.50
C LYS A 144 1.39 17.09 6.60
N VAL A 145 1.19 17.17 5.29
CA VAL A 145 2.03 16.48 4.31
C VAL A 145 3.50 16.93 4.41
N SER A 146 3.73 18.23 4.55
CA SER A 146 5.07 18.81 4.73
C SER A 146 5.73 18.30 6.02
N GLY A 147 4.99 18.28 7.12
CA GLY A 147 5.45 17.75 8.41
C GLY A 147 5.83 16.27 8.34
N TYR A 148 4.97 15.43 7.74
CA TYR A 148 5.25 14.01 7.53
C TYR A 148 6.51 13.80 6.69
N CYS A 149 6.61 14.45 5.53
CA CYS A 149 7.77 14.29 4.65
C CYS A 149 9.07 14.83 5.25
N THR A 150 9.00 15.89 6.04
CA THR A 150 10.15 16.40 6.79
C THR A 150 10.59 15.40 7.86
N TYR A 151 9.64 14.86 8.64
CA TYR A 151 9.93 13.85 9.65
C TYR A 151 10.54 12.58 9.05
N ILE A 152 9.91 12.03 8.01
CA ILE A 152 10.34 10.75 7.45
C ILE A 152 11.72 10.85 6.77
N SER A 153 12.02 12.00 6.17
CA SER A 153 13.30 12.22 5.51
C SER A 153 14.42 12.58 6.48
N THR A 154 14.14 13.26 7.60
CA THR A 154 15.20 13.78 8.49
C THR A 154 15.30 13.07 9.84
N SER A 155 14.18 12.67 10.45
CA SER A 155 14.14 12.18 11.83
C SER A 155 13.87 10.68 11.96
N GLN A 156 13.11 10.09 11.03
CA GLN A 156 12.89 8.64 11.03
C GLN A 156 14.21 7.89 10.95
N GLN A 157 14.29 6.78 11.71
CA GLN A 157 15.42 5.86 11.69
C GLN A 157 15.77 5.46 10.26
N LYS A 158 17.07 5.42 9.97
CA LYS A 158 17.61 4.91 8.72
C LYS A 158 18.62 3.83 9.00
N THR A 159 18.74 2.87 8.08
CA THR A 159 19.85 1.94 8.07
C THR A 159 21.16 2.68 7.78
N PRO A 160 22.33 2.11 8.11
CA PRO A 160 23.63 2.69 7.75
C PRO A 160 23.79 3.09 6.28
N LYS A 161 23.15 2.38 5.35
CA LYS A 161 23.16 2.68 3.91
C LYS A 161 22.00 3.58 3.42
N GLY A 162 21.17 4.09 4.33
CA GLY A 162 20.21 5.17 4.02
C GLY A 162 18.80 4.74 3.63
N LEU A 163 18.42 3.46 3.80
CA LEU A 163 17.02 3.04 3.76
C LEU A 163 16.30 3.60 4.97
N VAL A 164 15.15 4.24 4.78
CA VAL A 164 14.24 4.58 5.88
C VAL A 164 13.66 3.30 6.46
N TYR A 165 13.91 3.06 7.74
CA TYR A 165 13.48 1.87 8.45
C TYR A 165 12.32 2.22 9.39
N ILE A 166 11.10 1.82 9.01
CA ILE A 166 9.86 2.12 9.75
C ILE A 166 9.41 0.92 10.57
N ASP A 167 9.41 -0.27 9.97
CA ASP A 167 9.00 -1.53 10.58
C ASP A 167 9.83 -2.68 9.99
N GLN A 168 9.97 -3.77 10.73
CA GLN A 168 10.64 -4.98 10.25
C GLN A 168 9.83 -5.73 9.18
N TRP A 169 8.50 -5.68 9.28
CA TRP A 169 7.58 -6.31 8.34
C TRP A 169 7.48 -5.44 7.09
N GLY A 170 8.07 -5.90 6.00
CA GLY A 170 8.05 -5.17 4.73
C GLY A 170 8.76 -3.82 4.83
N SER A 171 9.99 -3.80 5.34
CA SER A 171 10.79 -2.58 5.50
C SER A 171 10.90 -1.79 4.18
N LEU A 172 11.09 -2.48 3.05
CA LEU A 172 11.15 -1.86 1.71
C LEU A 172 9.79 -1.36 1.24
N ARG A 173 8.70 -2.07 1.55
CA ARG A 173 7.33 -1.60 1.31
C ARG A 173 7.07 -0.30 2.05
N MET A 174 7.47 -0.22 3.32
CA MET A 174 7.26 0.99 4.12
C MET A 174 8.06 2.18 3.55
N ALA A 175 9.31 1.95 3.14
CA ALA A 175 10.12 2.97 2.50
C ALA A 175 9.54 3.42 1.15
N ALA A 176 9.07 2.48 0.32
CA ALA A 176 8.41 2.78 -0.95
C ALA A 176 7.11 3.58 -0.74
N ASN A 177 6.29 3.23 0.25
CA ASN A 177 5.06 3.95 0.55
C ASN A 177 5.35 5.40 0.98
N ALA A 178 6.31 5.59 1.89
CA ALA A 178 6.73 6.93 2.34
C ALA A 178 7.29 7.77 1.17
N ALA A 179 8.15 7.17 0.35
CA ALA A 179 8.70 7.81 -0.83
C ALA A 179 7.60 8.22 -1.82
N PHE A 180 6.56 7.39 -2.01
CA PHE A 180 5.44 7.72 -2.90
C PHE A 180 4.61 8.92 -2.41
N ILE A 181 4.36 8.99 -1.10
CA ILE A 181 3.69 10.15 -0.48
C ILE A 181 4.52 11.42 -0.71
N CYS A 182 5.84 11.38 -0.50
CA CYS A 182 6.68 12.55 -0.68
C CYS A 182 6.89 12.93 -2.16
N ALA A 183 6.98 11.97 -3.07
CA ALA A 183 6.92 12.26 -4.51
C ALA A 183 5.61 12.95 -4.90
N SER A 184 4.48 12.50 -4.35
CA SER A 184 3.17 13.14 -4.56
C SER A 184 3.11 14.54 -3.95
N ALA A 185 3.74 14.77 -2.80
CA ALA A 185 3.87 16.09 -2.19
C ALA A 185 4.69 17.05 -3.07
N ALA A 186 5.74 16.55 -3.73
CA ALA A 186 6.55 17.34 -4.64
C ALA A 186 5.77 17.83 -5.86
N ASP A 187 4.82 17.06 -6.38
CA ASP A 187 3.90 17.48 -7.45
C ASP A 187 2.96 18.60 -7.02
N LEU A 188 2.74 18.76 -5.71
CA LEU A 188 1.97 19.88 -5.13
C LEU A 188 2.84 21.10 -4.82
N GLY A 189 4.14 21.07 -5.16
CA GLY A 189 5.09 22.13 -4.85
C GLY A 189 5.56 22.16 -3.40
N ILE A 190 5.24 21.14 -2.59
CA ILE A 190 5.65 21.05 -1.18
C ILE A 190 7.08 20.52 -1.14
N ASN A 191 8.05 21.36 -0.74
CA ASN A 191 9.48 21.01 -0.62
C ASN A 191 9.99 20.16 -1.81
N ALA A 192 9.62 20.56 -3.03
CA ALA A 192 9.59 19.67 -4.18
C ALA A 192 10.94 18.97 -4.46
N ASP A 193 12.04 19.72 -4.46
CA ASP A 193 13.35 19.14 -4.76
C ASP A 193 13.81 18.17 -3.67
N SER A 194 13.69 18.54 -2.40
CA SER A 194 14.03 17.67 -1.27
C SER A 194 13.19 16.39 -1.26
N ASN A 195 11.90 16.51 -1.53
CA ASN A 195 10.98 15.38 -1.55
C ASN A 195 11.22 14.43 -2.73
N ARG A 196 11.51 14.95 -3.94
CA ARG A 196 11.91 14.12 -5.09
C ARG A 196 13.24 13.42 -4.85
N GLN A 197 14.23 14.13 -4.30
CA GLN A 197 15.54 13.53 -3.97
C GLN A 197 15.41 12.42 -2.93
N PHE A 198 14.60 12.65 -1.89
CA PHE A 198 14.29 11.62 -0.89
C PHE A 198 13.66 10.38 -1.54
N ALA A 199 12.59 10.57 -2.31
CA ALA A 199 11.90 9.47 -2.97
C ALA A 199 12.81 8.69 -3.93
N LYS A 200 13.65 9.38 -4.70
CA LYS A 200 14.62 8.76 -5.61
C LYS A 200 15.65 7.92 -4.85
N LYS A 201 16.19 8.41 -3.73
CA LYS A 201 17.13 7.64 -2.89
C LYS A 201 16.52 6.34 -2.35
N GLN A 202 15.26 6.37 -1.93
CA GLN A 202 14.60 5.14 -1.45
C GLN A 202 14.35 4.15 -2.60
N LEU A 203 13.94 4.65 -3.77
CA LEU A 203 13.80 3.81 -4.96
C LEU A 203 15.14 3.20 -5.37
N ASP A 204 16.22 3.98 -5.39
CA ASP A 204 17.54 3.50 -5.79
C ASP A 204 18.11 2.48 -4.79
N TYR A 205 17.86 2.65 -3.50
CA TYR A 205 18.17 1.63 -2.50
C TYR A 205 17.49 0.29 -2.83
N ILE A 206 16.18 0.32 -3.11
CA ILE A 206 15.41 -0.87 -3.49
C ILE A 206 16.00 -1.54 -4.74
N LEU A 207 16.44 -0.73 -5.70
CA LEU A 207 16.91 -1.21 -7.00
C LEU A 207 18.38 -1.68 -6.97
N GLY A 208 19.23 -1.20 -6.06
CA GLY A 208 20.62 -1.64 -6.02
C GLY A 208 21.59 -0.88 -5.10
N ASP A 209 21.31 0.36 -4.72
CA ASP A 209 22.29 1.21 -4.02
C ASP A 209 22.65 0.70 -2.62
N GLY A 210 21.83 -0.18 -2.04
CA GLY A 210 22.14 -0.92 -0.81
C GLY A 210 23.23 -2.00 -0.98
N GLY A 211 23.73 -2.22 -2.20
CA GLY A 211 24.74 -3.22 -2.57
C GLY A 211 24.20 -4.45 -3.31
N ARG A 212 22.88 -4.60 -3.36
CA ARG A 212 22.15 -5.58 -4.17
C ARG A 212 20.76 -5.07 -4.50
N SER A 213 20.12 -5.65 -5.51
CA SER A 213 18.70 -5.43 -5.76
C SER A 213 17.86 -6.19 -4.74
N TYR A 214 16.72 -5.62 -4.38
CA TYR A 214 15.67 -6.29 -3.62
C TYR A 214 14.43 -6.59 -4.47
N VAL A 215 14.55 -6.47 -5.79
CA VAL A 215 13.49 -6.78 -6.75
C VAL A 215 13.84 -8.07 -7.45
N ILE A 216 12.99 -9.09 -7.30
CA ILE A 216 13.24 -10.43 -7.84
C ILE A 216 13.37 -10.35 -9.37
N GLY A 217 14.42 -10.97 -9.91
CA GLY A 217 14.70 -11.00 -11.35
C GLY A 217 15.25 -9.70 -11.93
N TYR A 218 15.65 -8.73 -11.12
CA TYR A 218 16.17 -7.45 -11.58
C TYR A 218 17.51 -7.08 -10.92
N GLY A 219 18.37 -6.36 -11.65
CA GLY A 219 19.57 -5.75 -11.09
C GLY A 219 20.65 -6.73 -10.60
N ASN A 220 21.51 -6.24 -9.72
CA ASN A 220 22.65 -7.00 -9.20
C ASN A 220 22.24 -7.89 -8.01
N ASN A 221 22.53 -9.19 -8.08
CA ASN A 221 22.31 -10.15 -6.99
C ASN A 221 20.90 -10.10 -6.34
N PRO A 222 19.81 -10.20 -7.13
CA PRO A 222 18.45 -10.16 -6.60
C PRO A 222 18.12 -11.36 -5.70
N PRO A 223 17.04 -11.27 -4.90
CA PRO A 223 16.48 -12.42 -4.18
C PRO A 223 16.09 -13.55 -5.13
N THR A 224 16.38 -14.78 -4.73
CA THR A 224 16.07 -16.00 -5.52
C THR A 224 15.28 -17.03 -4.73
N HIS A 225 15.10 -16.84 -3.42
CA HIS A 225 14.33 -17.71 -2.53
C HIS A 225 13.13 -16.96 -1.88
N PRO A 226 12.27 -16.26 -2.66
CA PRO A 226 11.12 -15.61 -2.05
C PRO A 226 10.17 -16.61 -1.41
N HIS A 227 9.55 -16.21 -0.29
CA HIS A 227 8.52 -16.96 0.42
C HIS A 227 7.21 -16.99 -0.41
N HIS A 228 7.23 -17.74 -1.51
CA HIS A 228 6.16 -17.73 -2.49
C HIS A 228 5.96 -19.11 -3.12
N ARG A 229 4.76 -19.67 -2.93
CA ARG A 229 4.45 -21.07 -3.25
C ARG A 229 4.54 -21.36 -4.74
N SER A 230 3.81 -20.63 -5.58
CA SER A 230 3.74 -20.97 -7.00
C SER A 230 5.08 -20.81 -7.72
N SER A 231 5.90 -19.82 -7.35
CA SER A 231 7.21 -19.66 -7.97
C SER A 231 8.24 -20.68 -7.48
N SER A 232 8.06 -21.26 -6.29
CA SER A 232 8.92 -22.35 -5.82
C SER A 232 8.66 -23.67 -6.55
N CYS A 233 7.43 -23.90 -7.04
CA CYS A 233 7.03 -25.16 -7.64
C CYS A 233 7.74 -25.41 -8.98
N PRO A 234 8.19 -26.65 -9.25
CA PRO A 234 8.57 -27.06 -10.60
C PRO A 234 7.36 -27.16 -11.52
N ASP A 235 7.62 -27.26 -12.83
CA ASP A 235 6.59 -27.51 -13.83
C ASP A 235 5.89 -28.86 -13.59
N ALA A 236 4.57 -28.90 -13.82
CA ALA A 236 3.82 -30.15 -13.81
C ALA A 236 4.36 -31.11 -14.88
N PRO A 237 4.39 -32.43 -14.63
CA PRO A 237 3.72 -33.15 -13.54
C PRO A 237 4.57 -33.36 -12.28
N ALA A 238 5.71 -32.68 -12.13
CA ALA A 238 6.54 -32.84 -10.93
C ALA A 238 5.75 -32.46 -9.65
N VAL A 239 6.01 -33.18 -8.57
CA VAL A 239 5.32 -32.93 -7.29
C VAL A 239 5.86 -31.64 -6.68
N CYS A 240 4.94 -30.74 -6.34
CA CYS A 240 5.24 -29.57 -5.51
C CYS A 240 4.60 -29.73 -4.14
N ASP A 241 5.44 -29.85 -3.10
CA ASP A 241 5.02 -30.07 -1.73
C ASP A 241 5.97 -29.36 -0.74
N TRP A 242 5.93 -29.74 0.54
CA TRP A 242 6.79 -29.15 1.56
C TRP A 242 8.28 -29.45 1.37
N ASN A 243 8.66 -30.48 0.60
CA ASN A 243 10.05 -30.68 0.22
C ASN A 243 10.52 -29.60 -0.74
N THR A 244 9.65 -29.14 -1.65
CA THR A 244 9.93 -27.98 -2.51
C THR A 244 10.17 -26.72 -1.69
N TYR A 245 9.34 -26.49 -0.67
CA TYR A 245 9.56 -25.38 0.27
C TYR A 245 10.90 -25.48 1.01
N ASN A 246 11.24 -26.67 1.52
CA ASN A 246 12.47 -26.92 2.28
C ASN A 246 13.74 -27.04 1.42
N SER A 247 13.63 -26.98 0.09
CA SER A 247 14.77 -27.10 -0.82
C SER A 247 15.75 -25.94 -0.65
N ALA A 248 17.05 -26.24 -0.64
CA ALA A 248 18.12 -25.23 -0.66
C ALA A 248 18.34 -24.61 -2.04
N SER A 249 17.68 -25.13 -3.09
CA SER A 249 17.73 -24.54 -4.42
C SER A 249 16.89 -23.26 -4.47
N PRO A 250 17.25 -22.32 -5.38
CA PRO A 250 16.40 -21.18 -5.74
C PRO A 250 14.97 -21.61 -6.08
N ASN A 251 14.02 -20.67 -5.99
CA ASN A 251 12.69 -20.91 -6.55
C ASN A 251 12.82 -21.27 -8.04
N TYR A 252 12.08 -22.29 -8.46
CA TYR A 252 12.17 -22.83 -9.82
C TYR A 252 11.81 -21.76 -10.88
N HIS A 253 10.78 -20.95 -10.60
CA HIS A 253 10.42 -19.80 -11.42
C HIS A 253 10.91 -18.50 -10.79
N VAL A 254 11.46 -17.62 -11.63
CA VAL A 254 11.76 -16.24 -11.23
C VAL A 254 10.44 -15.47 -11.09
N LEU A 255 10.14 -14.97 -9.89
CA LEU A 255 8.97 -14.12 -9.63
C LEU A 255 9.24 -12.67 -10.02
N THR A 256 9.47 -12.43 -11.31
CA THR A 256 9.98 -11.16 -11.84
C THR A 256 9.16 -9.95 -11.35
N GLY A 257 9.87 -8.96 -10.79
CA GLY A 257 9.31 -7.67 -10.38
C GLY A 257 8.77 -7.62 -8.95
N ALA A 258 8.67 -8.75 -8.24
CA ALA A 258 8.23 -8.75 -6.86
C ALA A 258 9.25 -8.09 -5.93
N LEU A 259 8.77 -7.19 -5.07
CA LEU A 259 9.55 -6.54 -4.02
C LEU A 259 9.50 -7.42 -2.77
N VAL A 260 10.67 -7.84 -2.27
CA VAL A 260 10.73 -8.60 -1.01
C VAL A 260 10.57 -7.69 0.21
N GLY A 261 10.34 -8.28 1.38
CA GLY A 261 10.24 -7.54 2.63
C GLY A 261 11.45 -6.65 2.92
N GLY A 262 12.66 -7.21 2.74
CA GLY A 262 13.91 -6.45 2.73
C GLY A 262 14.85 -6.71 3.90
N PRO A 263 15.87 -5.84 4.06
CA PRO A 263 16.88 -5.98 5.09
C PRO A 263 16.37 -5.55 6.47
N ASP A 264 17.12 -5.93 7.50
CA ASP A 264 16.98 -5.42 8.86
C ASP A 264 17.46 -3.96 8.99
N SER A 265 17.37 -3.42 10.20
CA SER A 265 17.77 -2.03 10.50
C SER A 265 19.25 -1.72 10.29
N SER A 266 20.08 -2.73 10.04
CA SER A 266 21.53 -2.65 9.88
C SER A 266 21.97 -3.05 8.47
N ASP A 267 21.05 -3.07 7.50
CA ASP A 267 21.27 -3.50 6.11
C ASP A 267 21.63 -4.99 5.94
N ASN A 268 21.40 -5.84 6.96
CA ASN A 268 21.59 -7.27 6.81
C ASN A 268 20.38 -7.91 6.15
N TYR A 269 20.62 -8.77 5.17
CA TYR A 269 19.58 -9.51 4.49
C TYR A 269 20.10 -10.90 4.12
N LYS A 270 19.26 -11.91 4.35
CA LYS A 270 19.52 -13.30 3.99
C LYS A 270 18.43 -13.78 3.04
N ASP A 271 18.84 -14.26 1.86
CA ASP A 271 17.93 -14.85 0.86
C ASP A 271 17.61 -16.29 1.28
N GLU A 272 16.51 -16.46 2.01
CA GLU A 272 16.08 -17.71 2.64
C GLU A 272 14.55 -17.79 2.61
N ARG A 273 14.02 -18.82 1.96
CA ARG A 273 12.57 -19.02 1.74
C ARG A 273 11.77 -19.09 3.04
N SER A 274 12.36 -19.60 4.11
CA SER A 274 11.71 -19.70 5.42
C SER A 274 11.73 -18.40 6.21
N ASN A 275 12.56 -17.41 5.83
CA ASN A 275 12.55 -16.09 6.45
C ASN A 275 11.44 -15.23 5.84
N TYR A 276 10.22 -15.41 6.33
CA TYR A 276 9.04 -14.66 5.90
C TYR A 276 9.05 -13.19 6.34
N ILE A 277 10.03 -12.72 7.13
CA ILE A 277 10.20 -11.27 7.36
C ILE A 277 10.91 -10.66 6.14
N SER A 278 12.10 -11.18 5.80
CA SER A 278 12.93 -10.59 4.76
C SER A 278 12.49 -10.97 3.34
N ASN A 279 11.93 -12.18 3.15
CA ASN A 279 11.62 -12.75 1.82
C ASN A 279 10.13 -12.90 1.53
N GLU A 280 9.26 -12.37 2.39
CA GLU A 280 7.86 -12.22 2.01
C GLU A 280 7.73 -11.29 0.81
N VAL A 281 6.75 -11.61 -0.03
CA VAL A 281 6.31 -10.81 -1.17
C VAL A 281 4.80 -10.69 -1.06
N ALA A 282 4.27 -9.50 -1.34
CA ALA A 282 2.84 -9.24 -1.21
C ALA A 282 2.37 -8.20 -2.23
N THR A 283 1.07 -8.19 -2.51
CA THR A 283 0.49 -7.21 -3.44
C THR A 283 0.65 -5.77 -2.95
N ASP A 284 0.50 -5.54 -1.63
CA ASP A 284 0.67 -4.21 -1.05
C ASP A 284 2.14 -3.76 -1.00
N TYR A 285 3.11 -4.70 -1.03
CA TYR A 285 4.53 -4.36 -1.13
C TYR A 285 4.86 -3.70 -2.46
N ASN A 286 4.22 -4.16 -3.53
CA ASN A 286 4.44 -3.67 -4.88
C ASN A 286 3.60 -2.44 -5.26
N ALA A 287 2.54 -2.09 -4.51
CA ALA A 287 1.56 -1.07 -4.90
C ALA A 287 2.19 0.33 -5.07
N ALA A 288 2.73 0.90 -3.98
CA ALA A 288 3.38 2.21 -4.04
C ALA A 288 4.73 2.16 -4.77
N PHE A 289 5.45 1.03 -4.68
CA PHE A 289 6.69 0.82 -5.42
C PHE A 289 6.48 0.95 -6.95
N THR A 290 5.45 0.30 -7.50
CA THR A 290 5.10 0.42 -8.92
C THR A 290 4.69 1.85 -9.28
N SER A 291 3.96 2.52 -8.38
CA SER A 291 3.56 3.92 -8.57
C SER A 291 4.77 4.88 -8.56
N LEU A 292 5.79 4.60 -7.76
CA LEU A 292 7.06 5.31 -7.75
C LEU A 292 7.88 5.09 -9.02
N LEU A 293 7.97 3.85 -9.51
CA LEU A 293 8.59 3.58 -10.79
C LEU A 293 7.92 4.40 -11.90
N ALA A 294 6.58 4.43 -11.93
CA ALA A 294 5.82 5.25 -12.87
C ALA A 294 6.05 6.76 -12.70
N TYR A 295 6.27 7.23 -11.46
CA TYR A 295 6.60 8.63 -11.18
C TYR A 295 7.93 9.04 -11.84
N PHE A 296 8.98 8.22 -11.68
CA PHE A 296 10.33 8.50 -12.19
C PHE A 296 10.59 8.03 -13.63
N SER A 297 9.59 7.44 -14.30
CA SER A 297 9.66 7.05 -15.71
C SER A 297 9.18 8.14 -16.67
N LYS A 298 8.76 9.30 -16.15
CA LYS A 298 8.26 10.45 -16.91
C LYS A 298 9.36 11.42 -17.32
#